data_AF-A0A420DLR2-F1
#
_entry.id   AF-A0A420DLR2-F1
#
_cell.length_a   1.000
_cell.length_b   1.000
_cell.length_c   1.000
_cell.angle_alpha   90.00
_cell.angle_beta   90.00
_cell.angle_gamma   90.00
#
_symmetry.space_group_name_H-M   'P 1'
#
loop_
_entity.id
_entity.type
_entity.pdbx_description
1 polymer ?
#
loop_
_entity_poly.entity_id
_entity_poly.type
_entity_poly.pdbx_seq_one_letter_code
_entity_poly.pdbx_strand_id
1 'polypeptide(L)'
;MEEYLSGTQFELELAKASLKFVSKHLKECLENLDLVYEEYGTENEKKIKLILKLYGNISVVLRDIDLTFQFLEKERADIIKHYSFLDSQETYFKYHYENYFIRIITVLDLLGKIGTLLYDLDLNLEKVSAHTFKDKAKKEGFNEISSIAEKITEKLKELKTERHKKLHTGEADIKPFNGTVIWEDLNALIGSETDKVLIEYTDEKIKEEITILRKSTHELIDLIKEFLEESYTKLKEII
;
A
#
# COMPACT_ATOMS: atom_id res chain seq x y z
N MET A 1 7.31 -4.28 6.89
CA MET A 1 6.96 -4.18 5.45
C MET A 1 8.04 -3.48 4.63
N GLU A 2 8.58 -2.32 5.01
CA GLU A 2 9.60 -1.62 4.20
C GLU A 2 10.83 -2.49 3.87
N GLU A 3 11.39 -3.17 4.88
CA GLU A 3 12.54 -4.08 4.71
C GLU A 3 12.24 -5.21 3.71
N TYR A 4 10.98 -5.63 3.59
CA TYR A 4 10.55 -6.67 2.65
C TYR A 4 10.56 -6.20 1.20
N LEU A 5 10.62 -4.90 0.91
CA LEU A 5 10.75 -4.38 -0.46
C LEU A 5 12.23 -4.21 -0.87
N SER A 6 13.14 -4.12 0.11
CA SER A 6 14.55 -3.81 -0.12
C SER A 6 15.31 -4.90 -0.89
N GLY A 7 16.44 -4.49 -1.47
CA GLY A 7 17.43 -5.38 -2.08
C GLY A 7 17.18 -5.67 -3.56
N THR A 8 16.32 -4.90 -4.22
CA THR A 8 16.09 -5.04 -5.66
C THR A 8 17.22 -4.43 -6.49
N GLN A 9 17.50 -4.96 -7.68
CA GLN A 9 18.44 -4.34 -8.61
C GLN A 9 17.94 -2.96 -9.05
N PHE A 10 16.62 -2.82 -9.17
CA PHE A 10 15.95 -1.56 -9.43
C PHE A 10 16.32 -0.48 -8.40
N GLU A 11 16.15 -0.77 -7.11
CA GLU A 11 16.48 0.14 -6.01
C GLU A 11 17.95 0.56 -6.05
N LEU A 12 18.85 -0.42 -6.17
CA LEU A 12 20.29 -0.19 -6.18
C LEU A 12 20.71 0.74 -7.33
N GLU A 13 20.23 0.47 -8.54
CA GLU A 13 20.61 1.24 -9.72
C GLU A 13 19.93 2.62 -9.74
N LEU A 14 18.69 2.73 -9.26
CA LEU A 14 18.02 4.02 -9.06
C LEU A 14 18.79 4.91 -8.09
N ALA A 15 19.25 4.35 -6.97
CA ALA A 15 20.06 5.06 -5.98
C ALA A 15 21.40 5.50 -6.58
N LYS A 16 22.13 4.60 -7.25
CA LYS A 16 23.41 4.91 -7.90
C LYS A 16 23.27 6.00 -8.96
N ALA A 17 22.24 5.93 -9.81
CA ALA A 17 22.00 6.93 -10.84
C ALA A 17 21.70 8.30 -10.24
N SER A 18 20.85 8.33 -9.22
CA SER A 18 20.47 9.57 -8.52
C SER A 18 21.69 10.23 -7.85
N LEU A 19 22.56 9.45 -7.20
CA LEU A 19 23.75 9.97 -6.51
C LEU A 19 24.73 10.72 -7.43
N LYS A 20 24.70 10.46 -8.74
CA LYS A 20 25.58 11.16 -9.71
C LYS A 20 25.31 12.66 -9.78
N PHE A 21 24.07 13.10 -9.54
CA PHE A 21 23.67 14.48 -9.79
C PHE A 21 22.91 15.14 -8.62
N VAL A 22 22.25 14.37 -7.75
CA VAL A 22 21.35 14.91 -6.71
C VAL A 22 22.06 15.92 -5.80
N SER A 23 23.26 15.62 -5.30
CA SER A 23 24.01 16.53 -4.43
C SER A 23 24.41 17.83 -5.12
N LYS A 24 24.81 17.74 -6.40
CA LYS A 24 25.15 18.91 -7.20
C LYS A 24 23.91 19.78 -7.43
N HIS A 25 22.80 19.16 -7.85
CA HIS A 25 21.55 19.87 -8.11
C HIS A 25 21.01 20.54 -6.84
N LEU A 26 21.06 19.85 -5.71
CA LEU A 26 20.62 20.41 -4.43
C LEU A 26 21.46 21.62 -4.04
N LYS A 27 22.79 21.53 -4.17
CA LYS A 27 23.69 22.65 -3.89
C LYS A 27 23.37 23.86 -4.77
N GLU A 28 23.20 23.66 -6.08
CA GLU A 28 22.93 24.73 -7.02
C GLU A 28 21.56 25.40 -6.75
N CYS A 29 20.53 24.63 -6.36
CA CYS A 29 19.22 25.19 -5.97
C CYS A 29 19.24 25.91 -4.62
N LEU A 30 20.13 25.52 -3.70
CA LEU A 30 20.32 26.23 -2.42
C LEU A 30 21.07 27.56 -2.61
N GLU A 31 21.97 27.61 -3.61
CA GLU A 31 22.72 28.82 -3.97
C GLU A 31 21.92 29.78 -4.85
N ASN A 32 20.93 29.26 -5.60
CA ASN A 32 20.05 30.04 -6.45
C ASN A 32 18.57 29.68 -6.24
N LEU A 33 17.85 30.56 -5.53
CA LEU A 33 16.44 30.38 -5.18
C LEU A 33 15.47 30.45 -6.37
N ASP A 34 15.92 30.90 -7.55
CA ASP A 34 15.10 30.88 -8.77
C ASP A 34 15.01 29.49 -9.40
N LEU A 35 15.85 28.53 -8.96
CA LEU A 35 15.84 27.16 -9.45
C LEU A 35 14.87 26.29 -8.64
N VAL A 36 13.98 25.59 -9.34
CA VAL A 36 13.10 24.57 -8.74
C VAL A 36 13.80 23.22 -8.81
N TYR A 37 14.07 22.61 -7.65
CA TYR A 37 14.87 21.38 -7.57
C TYR A 37 14.28 20.24 -8.41
N GLU A 38 12.97 20.07 -8.44
CA GLU A 38 12.27 19.05 -9.22
C GLU A 38 12.44 19.22 -10.73
N GLU A 39 12.60 20.46 -11.19
CA GLU A 39 12.68 20.82 -12.61
C GLU A 39 14.11 21.05 -13.10
N TYR A 40 15.08 21.02 -12.18
CA TYR A 40 16.47 21.30 -12.50
C TYR A 40 17.24 20.06 -12.97
N GLY A 41 17.92 20.17 -14.11
CA GLY A 41 18.69 19.11 -14.76
C GLY A 41 18.20 18.79 -16.18
N THR A 42 18.76 17.75 -16.78
CA THR A 42 18.28 17.15 -18.04
C THR A 42 16.94 16.45 -17.85
N GLU A 43 16.21 16.18 -18.95
CA GLU A 43 14.93 15.46 -18.89
C GLU A 43 15.06 14.07 -18.21
N ASN A 44 16.14 13.34 -18.48
CA ASN A 44 16.38 12.05 -17.82
C ASN A 44 16.65 12.22 -16.32
N GLU A 45 17.42 13.24 -15.90
CA GLU A 45 17.66 13.50 -14.47
C GLU A 45 16.37 13.90 -13.74
N LYS A 46 15.51 14.72 -14.35
CA LYS A 46 14.19 15.06 -13.81
C LYS A 46 13.33 13.81 -13.66
N LYS A 47 13.31 12.96 -14.69
CA LYS A 47 12.59 11.67 -14.68
C LYS A 47 13.10 10.75 -13.56
N ILE A 48 14.42 10.63 -13.39
CA ILE A 48 15.04 9.86 -12.30
C ILE A 48 14.67 10.43 -10.92
N LYS A 49 14.70 11.76 -10.73
CA LYS A 49 14.25 12.39 -9.47
C LYS A 49 12.80 12.04 -9.15
N LEU A 50 11.92 12.08 -10.15
CA LEU A 50 10.51 11.77 -9.96
C LEU A 50 10.31 10.28 -9.62
N ILE A 51 10.99 9.37 -10.31
CA ILE A 51 10.96 7.93 -9.99
C ILE A 51 11.48 7.69 -8.57
N LEU A 52 12.59 8.33 -8.17
CA LEU A 52 13.14 8.24 -6.82
C LEU A 52 12.14 8.72 -5.76
N LYS A 53 11.47 9.85 -6.01
CA LYS A 53 10.43 10.38 -5.10
C LYS A 53 9.26 9.41 -4.98
N LEU A 54 8.76 8.87 -6.09
CA LEU A 54 7.66 7.92 -6.09
C LEU A 54 8.04 6.60 -5.39
N TYR A 55 9.25 6.10 -5.62
CA TYR A 55 9.79 4.92 -4.94
C TYR A 55 9.92 5.15 -3.43
N GLY A 56 10.48 6.29 -3.02
CA GLY A 56 10.56 6.66 -1.60
C GLY A 56 9.17 6.76 -0.93
N ASN A 57 8.16 7.22 -1.66
CA ASN A 57 6.78 7.24 -1.16
C ASN A 57 6.22 5.82 -0.97
N ILE A 58 6.61 4.83 -1.77
CA ILE A 58 6.21 3.43 -1.54
C ILE A 58 6.74 2.98 -0.18
N SER A 59 8.02 3.23 0.12
CA SER A 59 8.63 2.89 1.41
C SER A 59 7.91 3.54 2.58
N VAL A 60 7.54 4.82 2.46
CA VAL A 60 6.73 5.53 3.47
C VAL A 60 5.39 4.82 3.70
N VAL A 61 4.66 4.51 2.61
CA VAL A 61 3.35 3.85 2.70
C VAL A 61 3.46 2.44 3.28
N LEU A 62 4.53 1.70 2.98
CA LEU A 62 4.79 0.38 3.58
C LEU A 62 5.02 0.49 5.09
N ARG A 63 5.74 1.51 5.57
CA ARG A 63 5.84 1.78 7.02
C ARG A 63 4.49 2.10 7.65
N ASP A 64 3.65 2.89 6.98
CA ASP A 64 2.30 3.19 7.47
C ASP A 64 1.43 1.93 7.56
N ILE A 65 1.64 0.95 6.67
CA ILE A 65 1.01 -0.37 6.75
C ILE A 65 1.49 -1.12 8.00
N ASP A 66 2.80 -1.13 8.30
CA ASP A 66 3.32 -1.72 9.54
C ASP A 66 2.71 -1.07 10.78
N LEU A 67 2.61 0.26 10.81
CA LEU A 67 1.96 1.00 11.89
C LEU A 67 0.49 0.61 12.03
N THR A 68 -0.21 0.44 10.91
CA THR A 68 -1.60 0.00 10.91
C THR A 68 -1.74 -1.40 11.51
N PHE A 69 -0.83 -2.32 11.21
CA PHE A 69 -0.80 -3.64 11.86
C PHE A 69 -0.56 -3.54 13.37
N GLN A 70 0.31 -2.65 13.84
CA GLN A 70 0.51 -2.43 15.28
C GLN A 70 -0.78 -1.94 15.97
N PHE A 71 -1.57 -1.08 15.30
CA PHE A 71 -2.87 -0.68 15.83
C PHE A 71 -3.88 -1.81 15.83
N LEU A 72 -3.92 -2.64 14.79
CA LEU A 72 -4.80 -3.82 14.73
C LEU A 72 -4.43 -4.87 15.79
N GLU A 73 -3.16 -4.98 16.18
CA GLU A 73 -2.68 -5.93 17.18
C GLU A 73 -2.80 -5.42 18.63
N LYS A 74 -3.44 -4.26 18.84
CA LYS A 74 -3.61 -3.69 20.17
C LYS A 74 -4.46 -4.59 21.08
N GLU A 75 -4.05 -4.70 22.35
CA GLU A 75 -4.80 -5.41 23.36
C GLU A 75 -6.22 -4.84 23.50
N ARG A 76 -7.23 -5.70 23.31
CA ARG A 76 -8.64 -5.31 23.21
C ARG A 76 -9.20 -4.69 24.48
N ALA A 77 -8.79 -5.23 25.64
CA ALA A 77 -9.15 -4.70 26.95
C ALA A 77 -8.77 -3.21 27.11
N ASP A 78 -7.73 -2.76 26.41
CA ASP A 78 -7.23 -1.39 26.48
C ASP A 78 -7.83 -0.45 25.43
N ILE A 79 -8.60 -0.96 24.45
CA ILE A 79 -9.14 -0.13 23.36
C ILE A 79 -10.14 0.89 23.91
N ILE A 80 -11.23 0.44 24.52
CA ILE A 80 -12.27 1.36 25.04
C ILE A 80 -11.75 2.20 26.21
N LYS A 81 -10.80 1.66 26.99
CA LYS A 81 -10.15 2.39 28.08
C LYS A 81 -9.38 3.61 27.60
N HIS A 82 -8.64 3.49 26.49
CA HIS A 82 -7.83 4.59 25.95
C HIS A 82 -8.55 5.42 24.87
N TYR A 83 -9.56 4.85 24.23
CA TYR A 83 -10.35 5.48 23.18
C TYR A 83 -11.83 5.53 23.58
N SER A 84 -12.10 6.12 24.73
CA SER A 84 -13.44 6.17 25.34
C SER A 84 -14.48 6.96 24.53
N PHE A 85 -14.05 7.66 23.48
CA PHE A 85 -14.92 8.37 22.53
C PHE A 85 -15.43 7.46 21.40
N LEU A 86 -14.93 6.22 21.29
CA LEU A 86 -15.42 5.24 20.34
C LEU A 86 -16.66 4.55 20.89
N ASP A 87 -17.65 4.34 20.03
CA ASP A 87 -18.91 3.68 20.40
C ASP A 87 -18.73 2.18 20.68
N SER A 88 -17.73 1.55 20.04
CA SER A 88 -17.47 0.12 20.14
C SER A 88 -16.04 -0.25 19.75
N GLN A 89 -15.58 -1.44 20.15
CA GLN A 89 -14.30 -1.96 19.67
C GLN A 89 -14.36 -2.24 18.15
N GLU A 90 -15.52 -2.62 17.63
CA GLU A 90 -15.73 -2.80 16.19
C GLU A 90 -15.39 -1.54 15.40
N THR A 91 -15.74 -0.36 15.93
CA THR A 91 -15.43 0.93 15.29
C THR A 91 -13.94 1.18 15.22
N TYR A 92 -13.18 0.82 16.27
CA TYR A 92 -11.72 0.89 16.27
C TYR A 92 -11.13 0.04 15.14
N PHE A 93 -11.52 -1.23 15.06
CA PHE A 93 -11.00 -2.14 14.05
C PHE A 93 -11.42 -1.74 12.64
N LYS A 94 -12.66 -1.30 12.44
CA LYS A 94 -13.17 -0.78 11.16
C LYS A 94 -12.32 0.38 10.67
N TYR A 95 -12.04 1.35 11.53
CA TYR A 95 -11.21 2.50 11.18
C TYR A 95 -9.81 2.09 10.73
N HIS A 96 -9.11 1.23 11.49
CA HIS A 96 -7.76 0.82 11.14
C HIS A 96 -7.71 -0.08 9.90
N TYR A 97 -8.71 -0.94 9.73
CA TYR A 97 -8.84 -1.79 8.55
C TYR A 97 -9.08 -0.96 7.27
N GLU A 98 -9.96 0.04 7.31
CA GLU A 98 -10.15 0.98 6.19
C GLU A 98 -8.86 1.74 5.87
N ASN A 99 -8.15 2.20 6.90
CA ASN A 99 -6.86 2.86 6.72
C ASN A 99 -5.85 1.95 6.02
N TYR A 100 -5.76 0.67 6.39
CA TYR A 100 -4.91 -0.31 5.70
C TYR A 100 -5.20 -0.37 4.19
N PHE A 101 -6.47 -0.49 3.78
CA PHE A 101 -6.83 -0.56 2.35
C PHE A 101 -6.48 0.70 1.58
N ILE A 102 -6.64 1.88 2.19
CA ILE A 102 -6.25 3.15 1.58
C ILE A 102 -4.75 3.14 1.26
N ARG A 103 -3.91 2.66 2.19
CA ARG A 103 -2.45 2.57 1.98
C ARG A 103 -2.12 1.58 0.87
N ILE A 104 -2.74 0.41 0.87
CA ILE A 104 -2.53 -0.59 -0.19
C ILE A 104 -2.88 -0.03 -1.58
N ILE A 105 -4.00 0.68 -1.71
CA ILE A 105 -4.38 1.33 -2.98
C ILE A 105 -3.35 2.40 -3.38
N THR A 106 -2.87 3.18 -2.41
CA THR A 106 -1.84 4.22 -2.65
C THR A 106 -0.56 3.61 -3.23
N VAL A 107 -0.13 2.44 -2.75
CA VAL A 107 1.03 1.71 -3.32
C VAL A 107 0.81 1.40 -4.81
N LEU A 108 -0.39 1.00 -5.20
CA LEU A 108 -0.70 0.69 -6.60
C LEU A 108 -0.68 1.92 -7.50
N ASP A 109 -1.16 3.06 -7.00
CA ASP A 109 -1.11 4.30 -7.73
C ASP A 109 0.34 4.75 -7.96
N LEU A 110 1.19 4.60 -6.94
CA LEU A 110 2.63 4.86 -7.06
C LEU A 110 3.29 3.94 -8.09
N LEU A 111 2.96 2.64 -8.10
CA LEU A 111 3.48 1.70 -9.09
C LEU A 111 3.01 2.01 -10.51
N GLY A 112 1.73 2.38 -10.66
CA GLY A 112 1.19 2.84 -11.94
C GLY A 112 1.96 4.05 -12.47
N LYS A 113 2.29 5.02 -11.59
CA LYS A 113 3.08 6.21 -11.95
C LYS A 113 4.53 5.84 -12.32
N ILE A 114 5.18 5.00 -11.53
CA ILE A 114 6.55 4.53 -11.82
C ILE A 114 6.59 3.80 -13.16
N GLY A 115 5.69 2.84 -13.39
CA GLY A 115 5.60 2.11 -14.65
C GLY A 115 5.33 3.05 -15.83
N THR A 116 4.42 4.00 -15.67
CA THR A 116 4.10 5.00 -16.70
C THR A 116 5.35 5.78 -17.13
N LEU A 117 6.15 6.24 -16.15
CA LEU A 117 7.40 6.92 -16.44
C LEU A 117 8.39 5.99 -17.13
N LEU A 118 8.64 4.80 -16.57
CA LEU A 118 9.67 3.90 -17.09
C LEU A 118 9.40 3.42 -18.52
N TYR A 119 8.13 3.19 -18.86
CA TYR A 119 7.73 2.68 -20.17
C TYR A 119 7.26 3.79 -21.14
N ASP A 120 7.44 5.07 -20.77
CA ASP A 120 7.03 6.24 -21.54
C ASP A 120 5.58 6.14 -22.06
N LEU A 121 4.70 5.67 -21.18
CA LEU A 121 3.27 5.60 -21.47
C LEU A 121 2.70 7.00 -21.26
N ASP A 122 2.18 7.64 -22.30
CA ASP A 122 1.56 8.97 -22.23
C ASP A 122 0.25 8.95 -21.42
N LEU A 123 0.37 8.81 -20.10
CA LEU A 123 -0.73 8.79 -19.13
C LEU A 123 -0.56 9.96 -18.15
N ASN A 124 -1.68 10.59 -17.82
CA ASN A 124 -1.69 11.62 -16.78
C ASN A 124 -1.39 10.99 -15.40
N LEU A 125 -0.24 11.34 -14.83
CA LEU A 125 0.25 10.83 -13.55
C LEU A 125 -0.64 11.16 -12.34
N GLU A 126 -1.54 12.15 -12.45
CA GLU A 126 -2.51 12.46 -11.39
C GLU A 126 -3.67 11.46 -11.35
N LYS A 127 -3.95 10.79 -12.47
CA LYS A 127 -5.11 9.91 -12.65
C LYS A 127 -4.73 8.44 -12.85
N VAL A 128 -3.44 8.13 -12.87
CA VAL A 128 -2.96 6.79 -13.15
C VAL A 128 -2.97 5.91 -11.89
N SER A 129 -3.41 4.68 -12.10
CA SER A 129 -3.34 3.55 -11.16
C SER A 129 -2.68 2.35 -11.83
N ALA A 130 -2.35 1.30 -11.07
CA ALA A 130 -1.90 0.03 -11.62
C ALA A 130 -2.87 -0.56 -12.66
N HIS A 131 -4.19 -0.35 -12.50
CA HIS A 131 -5.20 -0.81 -13.45
C HIS A 131 -5.08 -0.10 -14.81
N THR A 132 -5.01 1.23 -14.81
CA THR A 132 -4.90 2.00 -16.05
C THR A 132 -3.54 1.81 -16.71
N PHE A 133 -2.48 1.65 -15.90
CA PHE A 133 -1.14 1.30 -16.38
C PHE A 133 -1.19 -0.04 -17.11
N LYS A 134 -1.73 -1.09 -16.48
CA LYS A 134 -1.85 -2.44 -17.05
C LYS A 134 -2.47 -2.40 -18.45
N ASP A 135 -3.64 -1.78 -18.57
CA ASP A 135 -4.39 -1.76 -19.83
C ASP A 135 -3.65 -1.01 -20.94
N LYS A 136 -2.91 0.05 -20.59
CA LYS A 136 -2.08 0.82 -21.54
C LYS A 136 -0.82 0.04 -21.92
N ALA A 137 -0.10 -0.51 -20.94
CA ALA A 137 1.10 -1.32 -21.17
C ALA A 137 0.82 -2.50 -22.12
N LYS A 138 -0.31 -3.19 -21.93
CA LYS A 138 -0.77 -4.25 -22.83
C LYS A 138 -0.98 -3.77 -24.26
N LYS A 139 -1.61 -2.61 -24.44
CA LYS A 139 -1.90 -2.03 -25.77
C LYS A 139 -0.63 -1.63 -26.51
N GLU A 140 0.38 -1.14 -25.79
CA GLU A 140 1.69 -0.77 -26.35
C GLU A 140 2.64 -1.97 -26.53
N GLY A 141 2.19 -3.20 -26.22
CA GLY A 141 2.96 -4.43 -26.43
C GLY A 141 3.86 -4.86 -25.27
N PHE A 142 3.82 -4.17 -24.12
CA PHE A 142 4.56 -4.52 -22.91
C PHE A 142 3.82 -5.62 -22.12
N ASN A 143 3.75 -6.81 -22.71
CA ASN A 143 2.94 -7.92 -22.19
C ASN A 143 3.40 -8.44 -20.82
N GLU A 144 4.72 -8.48 -20.58
CA GLU A 144 5.29 -9.03 -19.33
C GLU A 144 4.97 -8.16 -18.13
N ILE A 145 5.33 -6.87 -18.17
CA ILE A 145 4.98 -5.93 -17.10
C ILE A 145 3.47 -5.76 -16.94
N SER A 146 2.70 -5.85 -18.03
CA SER A 146 1.23 -5.86 -17.95
C SER A 146 0.72 -7.09 -17.21
N SER A 147 1.30 -8.27 -17.42
CA SER A 147 0.91 -9.50 -16.73
C SER A 147 1.19 -9.39 -15.23
N ILE A 148 2.35 -8.83 -14.85
CA ILE A 148 2.69 -8.59 -13.45
C ILE A 148 1.72 -7.59 -12.82
N ALA A 149 1.43 -6.47 -13.50
CA ALA A 149 0.44 -5.51 -13.05
C ALA A 149 -0.97 -6.13 -12.92
N GLU A 150 -1.32 -7.09 -13.79
CA GLU A 150 -2.54 -7.88 -13.67
C GLU A 150 -2.58 -8.66 -12.36
N LYS A 151 -1.56 -9.48 -12.07
CA LYS A 151 -1.44 -10.24 -10.81
C LYS A 151 -1.59 -9.35 -9.58
N ILE A 152 -0.92 -8.19 -9.58
CA ILE A 152 -1.02 -7.20 -8.49
C ILE A 152 -2.47 -6.74 -8.31
N THR A 153 -3.13 -6.37 -9.41
CA THR A 153 -4.52 -5.88 -9.36
C THR A 153 -5.52 -6.97 -8.98
N GLU A 154 -5.27 -8.23 -9.36
CA GLU A 154 -6.09 -9.37 -8.97
C GLU A 154 -5.91 -9.70 -7.49
N LYS A 155 -4.68 -9.70 -6.98
CA LYS A 155 -4.41 -9.88 -5.55
C LYS A 155 -5.10 -8.82 -4.70
N LEU A 156 -5.14 -7.58 -5.16
CA LEU A 156 -5.93 -6.54 -4.51
C LEU A 156 -7.43 -6.83 -4.56
N LYS A 157 -7.95 -7.30 -5.69
CA LYS A 157 -9.36 -7.68 -5.80
C LYS A 157 -9.68 -8.83 -4.83
N GLU A 158 -8.80 -9.79 -4.65
CA GLU A 158 -8.97 -10.86 -3.65
C GLU A 158 -9.06 -10.26 -2.24
N LEU A 159 -8.08 -9.42 -1.85
CA LEU A 159 -8.10 -8.68 -0.58
C LEU A 159 -9.40 -7.88 -0.38
N LYS A 160 -9.94 -7.27 -1.46
CA LYS A 160 -11.22 -6.54 -1.43
C LYS A 160 -12.46 -7.44 -1.50
N THR A 161 -12.38 -8.61 -2.11
CA THR A 161 -13.51 -9.54 -2.29
C THR A 161 -13.68 -10.43 -1.08
N GLU A 162 -12.59 -10.72 -0.35
CA GLU A 162 -12.66 -11.18 1.03
C GLU A 162 -13.47 -10.19 1.89
N ARG A 163 -13.39 -8.87 1.62
CA ARG A 163 -14.29 -7.85 2.21
C ARG A 163 -15.76 -7.93 1.75
N HIS A 164 -16.08 -8.63 0.66
CA HIS A 164 -17.40 -8.62 0.00
C HIS A 164 -18.12 -9.98 -0.07
N LYS A 165 -17.57 -11.05 0.53
CA LYS A 165 -18.30 -12.32 0.72
C LYS A 165 -19.39 -12.19 1.81
N LYS A 166 -20.36 -11.31 1.55
CA LYS A 166 -21.79 -11.31 1.93
C LYS A 166 -22.45 -9.99 1.44
N LEU A 167 -22.42 -9.70 0.15
CA LEU A 167 -23.25 -8.64 -0.46
C LEU A 167 -24.40 -9.25 -1.29
N HIS A 168 -25.32 -9.91 -0.60
CA HIS A 168 -26.67 -10.18 -1.11
C HIS A 168 -27.76 -9.86 -0.06
N THR A 169 -27.50 -8.94 0.87
CA THR A 169 -28.44 -8.61 1.96
C THR A 169 -28.66 -7.11 2.21
N GLY A 170 -28.02 -6.20 1.47
CA GLY A 170 -28.33 -4.76 1.58
C GLY A 170 -27.80 -4.08 2.85
N GLU A 171 -26.85 -4.67 3.56
CA GLU A 171 -26.15 -4.00 4.67
C GLU A 171 -24.96 -3.18 4.13
N ALA A 172 -24.93 -1.89 4.49
CA ALA A 172 -23.91 -0.93 4.05
C ALA A 172 -22.65 -0.93 4.93
N ASP A 173 -22.58 -1.78 5.96
CA ASP A 173 -21.49 -1.76 6.92
C ASP A 173 -20.34 -2.69 6.51
N ILE A 174 -19.17 -2.07 6.33
CA ILE A 174 -17.89 -2.76 6.18
C ILE A 174 -17.57 -3.42 7.52
N LYS A 175 -17.64 -4.76 7.57
CA LYS A 175 -17.14 -5.53 8.71
C LYS A 175 -15.62 -5.65 8.60
N PRO A 176 -14.84 -5.24 9.61
CA PRO A 176 -13.37 -5.26 9.54
C PRO A 176 -12.79 -6.67 9.45
N PHE A 177 -13.49 -7.66 10.00
CA PHE A 177 -13.06 -9.05 10.05
C PHE A 177 -14.20 -9.94 9.59
N ASN A 178 -13.90 -10.95 8.78
CA ASN A 178 -14.92 -11.73 8.09
C ASN A 178 -15.83 -12.50 9.04
N GLY A 179 -16.99 -11.93 9.38
CA GLY A 179 -17.97 -12.58 10.25
C GLY A 179 -17.53 -12.75 11.70
N THR A 180 -16.43 -12.12 12.11
CA THR A 180 -16.00 -12.11 13.52
C THR A 180 -16.95 -11.25 14.33
N VAL A 181 -17.65 -11.87 15.26
CA VAL A 181 -18.50 -11.18 16.22
C VAL A 181 -17.63 -10.73 17.39
N ILE A 182 -17.68 -9.43 17.69
CA ILE A 182 -17.13 -8.90 18.94
C ILE A 182 -18.20 -9.07 20.02
N TRP A 183 -18.13 -10.17 20.76
CA TRP A 183 -19.16 -10.56 21.73
C TRP A 183 -19.31 -9.55 22.86
N GLU A 184 -18.25 -8.82 23.21
CA GLU A 184 -18.24 -7.75 24.19
C GLU A 184 -19.08 -6.56 23.76
N ASP A 185 -18.98 -6.16 22.49
CA ASP A 185 -19.80 -5.07 21.94
C ASP A 185 -21.28 -5.52 21.92
N LEU A 186 -21.57 -6.75 21.51
CA LEU A 186 -22.93 -7.31 21.49
C LEU A 186 -23.55 -7.41 22.89
N ASN A 187 -22.81 -7.96 23.85
CA ASN A 187 -23.30 -8.16 25.22
C ASN A 187 -23.44 -6.82 25.95
N ALA A 188 -22.58 -5.85 25.68
CA ALA A 188 -22.73 -4.49 26.21
C ALA A 188 -24.06 -3.84 25.77
N LEU A 189 -24.51 -4.06 24.54
CA LEU A 189 -25.80 -3.54 24.05
C LEU A 189 -27.01 -4.10 24.80
N ILE A 190 -26.94 -5.35 25.23
CA ILE A 190 -28.01 -6.01 25.99
C ILE A 190 -27.80 -5.95 27.51
N GLY A 191 -26.75 -5.25 27.98
CA GLY A 191 -26.42 -5.13 29.40
C GLY A 191 -25.98 -6.43 30.07
N SER A 192 -25.44 -7.37 29.29
CA SER A 192 -24.93 -8.66 29.78
C SER A 192 -23.41 -8.61 29.97
N GLU A 193 -22.93 -9.38 30.95
CA GLU A 193 -21.50 -9.72 31.01
C GLU A 193 -21.14 -10.70 29.88
N THR A 194 -19.90 -10.62 29.40
CA THR A 194 -19.38 -11.53 28.38
C THR A 194 -18.62 -12.67 29.03
N ASP A 195 -18.99 -13.90 28.67
CA ASP A 195 -18.28 -15.10 29.09
C ASP A 195 -16.82 -15.07 28.60
N LYS A 196 -15.88 -15.49 29.46
CA LYS A 196 -14.45 -15.58 29.16
C LYS A 196 -14.17 -16.39 27.90
N VAL A 197 -14.95 -17.45 27.64
CA VAL A 197 -14.80 -18.28 26.43
C VAL A 197 -15.12 -17.47 25.17
N LEU A 198 -16.07 -16.55 25.23
CA LEU A 198 -16.44 -15.70 24.09
C LEU A 198 -15.37 -14.62 23.83
N ILE A 199 -14.78 -14.06 24.90
CA ILE A 199 -13.66 -13.12 24.82
C ILE A 199 -12.47 -13.80 24.12
N GLU A 200 -12.06 -14.97 24.63
CA GLU A 200 -10.95 -15.75 24.06
C GLU A 200 -11.21 -16.10 22.58
N TYR A 201 -12.43 -16.51 22.25
CA TYR A 201 -12.82 -16.80 20.87
C TYR A 201 -12.71 -15.56 19.96
N THR A 202 -13.16 -14.39 20.41
CA THR A 202 -13.06 -13.15 19.62
C THR A 202 -11.60 -12.76 19.42
N ASP A 203 -10.75 -12.86 20.45
CA ASP A 203 -9.33 -12.55 20.36
C ASP A 203 -8.61 -13.48 19.35
N GLU A 204 -8.90 -14.79 19.40
CA GLU A 204 -8.36 -15.77 18.45
C GLU A 204 -8.76 -15.44 17.02
N LYS A 205 -10.04 -15.13 16.77
CA LYS A 205 -10.53 -14.79 15.43
C LYS A 205 -9.90 -13.52 14.87
N ILE A 206 -9.76 -12.48 15.69
CA ILE A 206 -9.11 -11.23 15.27
C ILE A 206 -7.65 -11.50 14.91
N LYS A 207 -6.95 -12.29 15.73
CA LYS A 207 -5.55 -12.65 15.48
C LYS A 207 -5.36 -13.48 14.20
N GLU A 208 -6.27 -14.42 13.93
CA GLU A 208 -6.28 -15.20 12.68
C GLU A 208 -6.43 -14.28 11.47
N GLU A 209 -7.38 -13.37 11.50
CA GLU A 209 -7.65 -12.44 10.39
C GLU A 209 -6.49 -11.46 10.16
N ILE A 210 -5.89 -10.93 11.23
CA ILE A 210 -4.68 -10.10 11.13
C ILE A 210 -3.52 -10.89 10.50
N THR A 211 -3.37 -12.16 10.86
CA THR A 211 -2.33 -13.04 10.31
C THR A 211 -2.53 -13.27 8.81
N ILE A 212 -3.78 -13.53 8.38
CA ILE A 212 -4.16 -13.67 6.97
C ILE A 212 -3.87 -12.38 6.20
N LEU A 213 -4.25 -11.22 6.77
CA LEU A 213 -4.03 -9.91 6.16
C LEU A 213 -2.53 -9.62 5.98
N ARG A 214 -1.72 -9.92 7.00
CA ARG A 214 -0.27 -9.75 6.96
C ARG A 214 0.38 -10.65 5.92
N LYS A 215 -0.03 -11.93 5.85
CA LYS A 215 0.44 -12.86 4.82
C LYS A 215 0.14 -12.35 3.42
N SER A 216 -1.10 -11.94 3.17
CA SER A 216 -1.52 -11.40 1.87
C SER A 216 -0.80 -10.10 1.51
N THR A 217 -0.43 -9.29 2.51
CA THR A 217 0.41 -8.08 2.32
C THR A 217 1.81 -8.46 1.85
N HIS A 218 2.44 -9.48 2.46
CA HIS A 218 3.75 -9.95 2.01
C HIS A 218 3.70 -10.48 0.57
N GLU A 219 2.69 -11.28 0.24
CA GLU A 219 2.50 -11.78 -1.13
C GLU A 219 2.31 -10.63 -2.14
N LEU A 220 1.63 -9.55 -1.75
CA LEU A 220 1.54 -8.34 -2.56
C LEU A 220 2.92 -7.68 -2.73
N ILE A 221 3.71 -7.54 -1.66
CA ILE A 221 5.06 -6.96 -1.73
C ILE A 221 5.97 -7.78 -2.65
N ASP A 222 5.86 -9.10 -2.66
CA ASP A 222 6.62 -9.96 -3.56
C ASP A 222 6.27 -9.68 -5.04
N LEU A 223 4.99 -9.47 -5.36
CA LEU A 223 4.57 -9.05 -6.70
C LEU A 223 5.09 -7.66 -7.07
N ILE A 224 5.18 -6.75 -6.09
CA ILE A 224 5.77 -5.42 -6.29
C ILE A 224 7.26 -5.54 -6.61
N LYS A 225 7.98 -6.44 -5.94
CA LYS A 225 9.39 -6.74 -6.26
C LYS A 225 9.52 -7.28 -7.68
N GLU A 226 8.68 -8.24 -8.07
CA GLU A 226 8.62 -8.76 -9.45
C GLU A 226 8.44 -7.62 -10.46
N PHE A 227 7.53 -6.68 -10.18
CA PHE A 227 7.30 -5.51 -11.02
C PHE A 227 8.53 -4.62 -11.17
N LEU A 228 9.21 -4.33 -10.05
CA LEU A 228 10.39 -3.46 -10.05
C LEU A 228 11.58 -4.12 -10.75
N GLU A 229 11.79 -5.42 -10.54
CA GLU A 229 12.84 -6.19 -11.22
C GLU A 229 12.59 -6.28 -12.73
N GLU A 230 11.34 -6.46 -13.16
CA GLU A 230 11.02 -6.42 -14.59
C GLU A 230 11.28 -5.02 -15.18
N SER A 231 10.89 -3.99 -14.44
CA SER A 231 11.05 -2.58 -14.86
C SER A 231 12.50 -2.09 -14.80
N TYR A 232 13.41 -2.87 -14.24
CA TYR A 232 14.84 -2.54 -14.13
C TYR A 232 15.49 -2.33 -15.49
N THR A 233 15.15 -3.14 -16.49
CA THR A 233 15.68 -3.02 -17.85
C THR A 233 15.35 -1.64 -18.45
N LYS A 234 14.13 -1.16 -18.22
CA LYS A 234 13.69 0.18 -18.65
C LYS A 234 14.35 1.30 -17.87
N LEU A 235 14.58 1.11 -16.57
CA LEU A 235 15.35 2.08 -15.79
C LEU A 235 16.76 2.27 -16.37
N LYS A 236 17.43 1.19 -16.78
CA LYS A 236 18.76 1.26 -17.41
C LYS A 236 18.79 2.00 -18.75
N GLU A 237 17.70 2.01 -19.50
CA GLU A 237 17.60 2.76 -20.75
C GLU A 237 17.53 4.29 -20.50
N ILE A 238 17.09 4.70 -19.30
CA ILE A 238 16.98 6.11 -18.90
C ILE A 238 18.30 6.65 -18.32
N ILE A 239 19.07 5.79 -17.64
CA ILE A 239 20.35 6.12 -16.97
C ILE A 239 21.49 6.28 -17.97
#